data_AF-A0A3N5NS65-F1
#
_entry.id   AF-A0A3N5NS65-F1
#
_cell.length_a   1.000
_cell.length_b   1.000
_cell.length_c   1.000
_cell.angle_alpha   90.00
_cell.angle_beta   90.00
_cell.angle_gamma   90.00
#
_symmetry.space_group_name_H-M   'P 1'
#
loop_
_entity.id
_entity.type
_entity.pdbx_description
1 polymer ?
#
loop_
_entity_poly.entity_id
_entity_poly.type
_entity_poly.pdbx_seq_one_letter_code
_entity_poly.pdbx_strand_id
1 'polypeptide(L)'
;MPFPGVATFYRALHAGLPGQPGNPLFFVSNGPWNLYDVLLEFLHLQGIPPGPVLLRNWGVYPHEFLPTESRAYKLAQIRPILETYPDLPFILVGDSGEEDPEIYAHVVAENRDRILAVYIRDVVPDADPAVIEALAKQVSAAGSTLILARDSLVMAQHAAEQGWIAADSLPAIKAEVFGL
;
A
#
# COMPACT_ATOMS: atom_id res chain seq x y z
N MET A 1 -1.29 6.03 16.46
CA MET A 1 -0.87 7.19 15.65
C MET A 1 -0.60 6.71 14.24
N PRO A 2 -0.82 7.52 13.20
CA PRO A 2 -0.50 7.14 11.82
C PRO A 2 0.98 6.75 11.72
N PHE A 3 1.29 5.87 10.78
CA PHE A 3 2.67 5.51 10.48
C PHE A 3 3.46 6.79 10.11
N PRO A 4 4.65 7.03 10.68
CA PRO A 4 5.34 8.30 10.53
C PRO A 4 5.55 8.69 9.06
N GLY A 5 5.13 9.90 8.68
CA GLY A 5 5.29 10.45 7.33
C GLY A 5 4.29 9.97 6.27
N VAL A 6 3.34 9.10 6.62
CA VAL A 6 2.51 8.40 5.62
C VAL A 6 1.60 9.35 4.85
N ALA A 7 1.07 10.38 5.52
CA ALA A 7 0.14 11.31 4.89
C ALA A 7 0.85 12.15 3.83
N THR A 8 2.04 12.68 4.14
CA THR A 8 2.86 13.42 3.17
C THR A 8 3.34 12.52 2.05
N PHE A 9 3.71 11.27 2.35
CA PHE A 9 4.11 10.32 1.31
C PHE A 9 2.96 10.01 0.33
N TYR A 10 1.74 9.78 0.82
CA TYR A 10 0.58 9.54 -0.04
C TYR A 10 0.19 10.77 -0.86
N ARG A 11 0.35 11.98 -0.30
CA ARG A 11 0.21 13.22 -1.09
C ARG A 11 1.26 13.31 -2.20
N ALA A 12 2.51 12.93 -1.94
CA ALA A 12 3.57 12.94 -2.95
C ALA A 12 3.28 11.91 -4.07
N LEU A 13 2.85 10.69 -3.71
CA LEU A 13 2.42 9.68 -4.67
C LEU A 13 1.23 10.17 -5.51
N HIS A 14 0.23 10.77 -4.88
CA HIS A 14 -0.94 11.31 -5.57
C HIS A 14 -0.58 12.48 -6.49
N ALA A 15 0.31 13.38 -6.07
CA ALA A 15 0.75 14.50 -6.90
C ALA A 15 1.56 14.03 -8.11
N GLY A 16 2.35 12.95 -7.96
CA GLY A 16 3.20 12.42 -9.01
C GLY A 16 4.32 13.40 -9.39
N LEU A 17 4.72 13.37 -10.67
CA LEU A 17 5.74 14.28 -11.21
C LEU A 17 5.12 15.61 -11.68
N PRO A 18 5.86 16.73 -11.58
CA PRO A 18 5.39 18.03 -12.06
C PRO A 18 4.98 18.00 -13.54
N GLY A 19 3.81 18.58 -13.84
CA GLY A 19 3.28 18.64 -15.20
C GLY A 19 2.54 17.39 -15.68
N GLN A 20 2.44 16.35 -14.84
CA GLN A 20 1.59 15.19 -15.09
C GLN A 20 0.27 15.27 -14.32
N PRO A 21 -0.80 14.59 -14.78
CA PRO A 21 -1.98 14.36 -13.95
C PRO A 21 -1.61 13.61 -12.68
N GLY A 22 -2.33 13.87 -11.59
CA GLY A 22 -2.14 13.15 -10.33
C GLY A 22 -2.52 11.67 -10.45
N ASN A 23 -1.87 10.84 -9.65
CA ASN A 23 -2.10 9.40 -9.58
C ASN A 23 -3.33 9.07 -8.71
N PRO A 24 -4.24 8.19 -9.15
CA PRO A 24 -5.34 7.75 -8.30
C PRO A 24 -4.83 6.98 -7.07
N LEU A 25 -5.50 7.15 -5.94
CA LEU A 25 -5.28 6.33 -4.74
C LEU A 25 -6.48 5.39 -4.54
N PHE A 26 -6.21 4.14 -4.22
CA PHE A 26 -7.23 3.14 -3.88
C PHE A 26 -6.94 2.60 -2.48
N PHE A 27 -7.95 2.58 -1.62
CA PHE A 27 -7.84 2.08 -0.26
C PHE A 27 -8.60 0.76 -0.16
N VAL A 28 -7.89 -0.33 0.10
CA VAL A 28 -8.49 -1.66 0.28
C VAL A 28 -8.24 -2.10 1.71
N SER A 29 -9.32 -2.41 2.44
CA SER A 29 -9.23 -2.85 3.84
C SER A 29 -10.13 -4.04 4.11
N ASN A 30 -9.65 -4.93 4.97
CA ASN A 30 -10.43 -6.02 5.54
C ASN A 30 -11.36 -5.54 6.68
N GLY A 31 -11.28 -4.27 7.06
CA GLY A 31 -12.15 -3.66 8.06
C GLY A 31 -13.62 -3.69 7.64
N PRO A 32 -14.55 -3.76 8.62
CA PRO A 32 -15.96 -3.87 8.33
C PRO A 32 -16.52 -2.55 7.77
N TRP A 33 -17.52 -2.66 6.88
CA TRP A 33 -18.10 -1.53 6.14
C TRP A 33 -18.66 -0.42 7.03
N ASN A 34 -19.08 -0.73 8.26
CA ASN A 34 -19.58 0.26 9.22
C ASN A 34 -18.50 1.25 9.69
N LEU A 35 -17.22 1.01 9.39
CA LEU A 35 -16.13 1.96 9.62
C LEU A 35 -15.93 2.96 8.47
N TYR A 36 -16.74 2.89 7.41
CA TYR A 36 -16.56 3.72 6.21
C TYR A 36 -16.47 5.22 6.51
N ASP A 37 -17.45 5.77 7.22
CA ASP A 37 -17.49 7.21 7.51
C ASP A 37 -16.33 7.64 8.41
N VAL A 38 -15.99 6.81 9.41
CA VAL A 38 -14.87 7.05 10.32
C VAL A 38 -13.53 7.04 9.57
N LEU A 39 -13.35 6.12 8.63
CA LEU A 39 -12.15 6.05 7.80
C LEU A 39 -12.04 7.25 6.87
N LEU A 40 -13.13 7.65 6.21
CA LEU A 40 -13.12 8.83 5.36
C LEU A 40 -12.79 10.11 6.13
N GLU A 41 -13.40 10.30 7.31
CA GLU A 41 -13.10 11.43 8.17
C GLU A 41 -11.65 11.41 8.63
N PHE A 42 -11.12 10.25 9.01
CA PHE A 42 -9.71 10.10 9.36
C PHE A 42 -8.78 10.50 8.20
N LEU A 43 -8.99 9.97 6.99
CA LEU A 43 -8.19 10.32 5.82
C LEU A 43 -8.24 11.82 5.54
N HIS A 44 -9.42 12.42 5.65
CA HIS A 44 -9.62 13.86 5.49
C HIS A 44 -8.84 14.67 6.53
N LEU A 45 -8.94 14.32 7.81
CA LEU A 45 -8.23 14.99 8.90
C LEU A 45 -6.71 14.86 8.79
N GLN A 46 -6.21 13.76 8.22
CA GLN A 46 -4.78 13.59 7.92
C GLN A 46 -4.33 14.31 6.63
N GLY A 47 -5.26 14.90 5.88
CA GLY A 47 -5.00 15.53 4.58
C GLY A 47 -4.53 14.53 3.53
N ILE A 48 -4.99 13.27 3.61
CA ILE A 48 -4.72 12.26 2.59
C ILE A 48 -5.71 12.49 1.43
N PRO A 49 -5.25 12.47 0.17
CA PRO A 49 -6.13 12.69 -0.98
C PRO A 49 -7.27 11.65 -1.04
N PRO A 50 -8.48 12.06 -1.44
CA PRO A 50 -9.62 11.15 -1.51
C PRO A 50 -9.40 10.10 -2.61
N GLY A 51 -9.96 8.91 -2.39
CA GLY A 51 -9.93 7.80 -3.33
C GLY A 51 -11.00 6.76 -2.99
N PRO A 52 -11.29 5.80 -3.89
CA PRO A 52 -12.22 4.72 -3.59
C PRO A 52 -11.77 3.93 -2.36
N VAL A 53 -12.70 3.68 -1.43
CA VAL A 53 -12.46 2.87 -0.22
C VAL A 53 -13.28 1.60 -0.30
N LEU A 54 -12.61 0.46 -0.38
CA LEU A 54 -13.19 -0.88 -0.49
C LEU A 54 -13.07 -1.57 0.86
N LEU A 55 -14.21 -1.79 1.53
CA LEU A 55 -14.31 -2.37 2.87
C LEU A 55 -15.07 -3.69 2.83
N ARG A 56 -14.78 -4.57 3.80
CA ARG A 56 -15.44 -5.87 3.92
C ARG A 56 -16.85 -5.72 4.45
N ASN A 57 -17.80 -6.39 3.81
CA ASN A 57 -19.15 -6.52 4.37
C ASN A 57 -19.16 -7.65 5.40
N TRP A 58 -18.99 -7.31 6.68
CA TRP A 58 -18.99 -8.28 7.77
C TRP A 58 -20.41 -8.77 8.06
N GLY A 59 -20.60 -10.09 8.17
CA GLY A 59 -21.80 -10.67 8.78
C GLY A 59 -22.80 -11.30 7.82
N VAL A 60 -22.37 -11.76 6.64
CA VAL A 60 -23.22 -12.60 5.78
C VAL A 60 -23.00 -14.09 6.07
N TYR A 61 -21.79 -14.52 6.47
CA TYR A 61 -21.50 -15.94 6.74
C TYR A 61 -20.73 -16.19 8.06
N PRO A 62 -21.05 -17.27 8.81
CA PRO A 62 -20.43 -17.60 10.11
C PRO A 62 -18.92 -17.93 10.07
N HIS A 63 -18.33 -18.11 8.88
CA HIS A 63 -16.97 -18.62 8.70
C HIS A 63 -15.92 -17.55 8.36
N GLU A 64 -16.33 -16.28 8.28
CA GLU A 64 -15.55 -15.11 7.81
C GLU A 64 -14.26 -14.77 8.59
N PHE A 65 -13.95 -15.52 9.66
CA PHE A 65 -12.88 -15.27 10.61
C PHE A 65 -11.55 -15.98 10.29
N LEU A 66 -11.49 -16.80 9.23
CA LEU A 66 -10.27 -17.54 8.89
C LEU A 66 -9.28 -16.66 8.08
N PRO A 67 -7.96 -16.73 8.36
CA PRO A 67 -6.94 -15.98 7.60
C PRO A 67 -7.03 -16.21 6.08
N THR A 68 -7.26 -17.46 5.66
CA THR A 68 -7.45 -17.79 4.25
C THR A 68 -8.58 -17.01 3.57
N GLU A 69 -9.63 -16.65 4.31
CA GLU A 69 -10.74 -15.85 3.79
C GLU A 69 -10.41 -14.36 3.74
N SER A 70 -9.57 -13.85 4.66
CA SER A 70 -9.02 -12.49 4.64
C SER A 70 -8.16 -12.27 3.38
N ARG A 71 -7.24 -13.20 3.11
CA ARG A 71 -6.43 -13.20 1.89
C ARG A 71 -7.27 -13.28 0.61
N ALA A 72 -8.22 -14.20 0.55
CA ALA A 72 -9.09 -14.35 -0.61
C ALA A 72 -9.93 -13.09 -0.85
N TYR A 73 -10.43 -12.47 0.21
CA TYR A 73 -11.22 -11.24 0.14
C TYR A 73 -10.40 -10.07 -0.40
N LYS A 74 -9.22 -9.79 0.17
CA LYS A 74 -8.39 -8.65 -0.27
C LYS A 74 -7.94 -8.83 -1.72
N LEU A 75 -7.60 -10.06 -2.14
CA LEU A 75 -7.36 -10.37 -3.56
C LEU A 75 -8.59 -10.10 -4.43
N ALA A 76 -9.78 -10.49 -4.00
CA ALA A 76 -11.04 -10.24 -4.73
C ALA A 76 -11.39 -8.74 -4.84
N GLN A 77 -10.87 -7.89 -3.96
CA GLN A 77 -11.01 -6.42 -4.06
C GLN A 77 -9.93 -5.80 -4.95
N ILE A 78 -8.69 -6.31 -4.92
CA ILE A 78 -7.59 -5.79 -5.72
C ILE A 78 -7.76 -6.12 -7.21
N ARG A 79 -8.18 -7.35 -7.55
CA ARG A 79 -8.31 -7.80 -8.95
C ARG A 79 -9.19 -6.87 -9.80
N PRO A 80 -10.41 -6.49 -9.39
CA PRO A 80 -11.24 -5.58 -10.17
C PRO A 80 -10.58 -4.23 -10.44
N ILE A 81 -9.77 -3.71 -9.51
CA ILE A 81 -9.05 -2.44 -9.71
C ILE A 81 -8.02 -2.61 -10.84
N LEU A 82 -7.20 -3.67 -10.78
CA LEU A 82 -6.17 -3.94 -11.79
C LEU A 82 -6.76 -4.24 -13.17
N GLU A 83 -7.94 -4.88 -13.22
CA GLU A 83 -8.69 -5.18 -14.44
C GLU A 83 -9.37 -3.93 -15.03
N THR A 84 -9.85 -3.02 -14.18
CA THR A 84 -10.47 -1.75 -14.61
C THR A 84 -9.45 -0.83 -15.28
N TYR A 85 -8.19 -0.88 -14.84
CA TYR A 85 -7.12 -0.04 -15.35
C TYR A 85 -5.96 -0.86 -15.93
N PRO A 86 -6.17 -1.60 -17.04
CA PRO A 86 -5.21 -2.60 -17.54
C PRO A 86 -3.85 -1.99 -17.94
N ASP A 87 -3.83 -0.73 -18.34
CA ASP A 87 -2.63 -0.05 -18.83
C ASP A 87 -1.90 0.78 -17.75
N LEU A 88 -2.51 0.94 -16.57
CA LEU A 88 -1.87 1.67 -15.48
C LEU A 88 -0.93 0.75 -14.69
N PRO A 89 0.30 1.22 -14.38
CA PRO A 89 1.16 0.57 -13.41
C PRO A 89 0.74 0.94 -11.97
N PHE A 90 1.08 0.09 -11.01
CA PHE A 90 0.65 0.21 -9.61
C PHE A 90 1.82 0.09 -8.64
N ILE A 91 1.73 0.81 -7.53
CA ILE A 91 2.54 0.61 -6.33
C ILE A 91 1.60 0.09 -5.25
N LEU A 92 1.98 -1.01 -4.60
CA LEU A 92 1.19 -1.60 -3.51
C LEU A 92 1.79 -1.17 -2.18
N VAL A 93 0.99 -0.65 -1.26
CA VAL A 93 1.42 -0.23 0.07
C VAL A 93 0.57 -0.92 1.12
N GLY A 94 1.21 -1.66 2.01
CA GLY A 94 0.55 -2.45 3.04
C GLY A 94 1.40 -2.63 4.28
N ASP A 95 1.04 -3.61 5.10
CA ASP A 95 1.49 -3.71 6.48
C ASP A 95 1.91 -5.15 6.84
N SER A 96 3.04 -5.30 7.54
CA SER A 96 3.60 -6.61 7.90
C SER A 96 2.81 -7.33 9.00
N GLY A 97 1.89 -6.65 9.69
CA GLY A 97 0.99 -7.25 10.67
C GLY A 97 -0.25 -7.89 10.08
N GLU A 98 -0.47 -7.71 8.78
CA GLU A 98 -1.48 -8.41 8.00
C GLU A 98 -0.82 -9.35 6.98
N GLU A 99 -1.63 -10.08 6.21
CA GLU A 99 -1.15 -10.94 5.11
C GLU A 99 -0.78 -10.15 3.83
N ASP A 100 -0.52 -8.84 3.95
CA ASP A 100 -0.20 -7.97 2.80
C ASP A 100 1.05 -8.42 2.04
N PRO A 101 2.18 -8.81 2.69
CA PRO A 101 3.35 -9.29 1.97
C PRO A 101 3.05 -10.49 1.07
N GLU A 102 2.31 -11.48 1.56
CA GLU A 102 1.94 -12.69 0.83
C GLU A 102 0.92 -12.41 -0.28
N ILE A 103 -0.07 -11.55 0.02
CA ILE A 103 -1.09 -11.10 -0.94
C ILE A 103 -0.42 -10.36 -2.10
N TYR A 104 0.45 -9.40 -1.81
CA TYR A 104 1.09 -8.58 -2.83
C TYR A 104 2.12 -9.37 -3.64
N ALA A 105 2.85 -10.31 -3.04
CA ALA A 105 3.71 -11.23 -3.79
C ALA A 105 2.93 -12.09 -4.79
N HIS A 106 1.69 -12.47 -4.45
CA HIS A 106 0.79 -13.16 -5.37
C HIS A 106 0.29 -12.22 -6.48
N VAL A 107 -0.13 -11.00 -6.14
CA VAL A 107 -0.58 -9.98 -7.11
C VAL A 107 0.53 -9.67 -8.13
N VAL A 108 1.77 -9.49 -7.67
CA VAL A 108 2.94 -9.27 -8.54
C VAL A 108 3.15 -10.45 -9.49
N ALA A 109 3.06 -11.69 -8.99
CA ALA A 109 3.26 -12.88 -9.80
C ALA A 109 2.23 -13.00 -10.94
N GLU A 110 0.99 -12.58 -10.69
CA GLU A 110 -0.10 -12.58 -11.68
C GLU A 110 -0.07 -11.37 -12.63
N ASN A 111 0.54 -10.25 -12.22
CA ASN A 111 0.54 -8.98 -12.93
C ASN A 111 1.97 -8.45 -13.14
N ARG A 112 2.83 -9.30 -13.70
CA ARG A 112 4.24 -8.97 -13.96
C ARG A 112 4.36 -7.68 -14.77
N ASP A 113 5.42 -6.93 -14.50
CA ASP A 113 5.75 -5.63 -15.12
C ASP A 113 4.74 -4.50 -14.87
N ARG A 114 3.58 -4.77 -14.25
CA ARG A 114 2.57 -3.77 -13.90
C ARG A 114 2.67 -3.30 -12.46
N ILE A 115 3.17 -4.13 -11.56
CA ILE A 115 3.44 -3.73 -10.18
C ILE A 115 4.88 -3.23 -10.12
N LEU A 116 5.05 -1.92 -9.88
CA LEU A 116 6.35 -1.26 -9.87
C LEU A 116 7.11 -1.53 -8.58
N ALA A 117 6.38 -1.50 -7.46
CA ALA A 117 6.93 -1.76 -6.14
C ALA A 117 5.87 -2.22 -5.16
N VAL A 118 6.33 -2.94 -4.15
CA VAL A 118 5.57 -3.36 -2.97
C VAL A 118 6.25 -2.77 -1.76
N TYR A 119 5.58 -1.85 -1.07
CA TYR A 119 6.04 -1.26 0.17
C TYR A 119 5.28 -1.85 1.34
N ILE A 120 6.00 -2.54 2.23
CA ILE A 120 5.45 -3.14 3.43
C ILE A 120 5.95 -2.34 4.62
N ARG A 121 5.03 -1.85 5.46
CA ARG A 121 5.36 -1.23 6.74
C ARG A 121 5.74 -2.30 7.74
N ASP A 122 6.91 -2.13 8.36
CA ASP A 122 7.41 -2.99 9.42
C ASP A 122 6.77 -2.58 10.76
N VAL A 123 5.65 -3.22 11.13
CA VAL A 123 4.94 -2.92 12.40
C VAL A 123 4.96 -4.08 13.39
N VAL A 124 5.42 -5.26 12.98
CA VAL A 124 5.49 -6.45 13.82
C VAL A 124 6.95 -6.84 14.04
N PRO A 125 7.46 -6.77 15.29
CA PRO A 125 8.85 -7.14 15.60
C PRO A 125 9.21 -8.60 15.28
N ASP A 126 8.20 -9.46 15.14
CA ASP A 126 8.32 -10.92 15.04
C ASP A 126 8.05 -11.48 13.63
N ALA A 127 7.91 -10.64 12.61
CA ALA A 127 7.83 -11.15 11.24
C ALA A 127 9.12 -11.91 10.91
N ASP A 128 9.00 -13.20 10.53
CA ASP A 128 10.17 -14.04 10.25
C ASP A 128 10.97 -13.44 9.08
N PRO A 129 12.21 -12.99 9.30
CA PRO A 129 13.03 -12.38 8.26
C PRO A 129 13.21 -13.30 7.04
N ALA A 130 13.22 -14.63 7.25
CA ALA A 130 13.34 -15.60 6.17
C ALA A 130 12.12 -15.59 5.23
N VAL A 131 10.92 -15.37 5.79
CA VAL A 131 9.68 -15.26 5.00
C VAL A 131 9.72 -13.99 4.15
N ILE A 132 10.04 -12.85 4.75
CA ILE A 132 10.13 -11.57 4.02
C ILE A 132 11.21 -11.64 2.94
N GLU A 133 12.37 -12.24 3.23
CA GLU A 133 13.44 -12.41 2.24
C GLU A 133 13.00 -13.31 1.07
N ALA A 134 12.29 -14.41 1.36
CA ALA A 134 11.75 -15.29 0.33
C ALA A 134 10.73 -14.56 -0.56
N LEU A 135 9.82 -13.79 0.04
CA LEU A 135 8.85 -12.98 -0.70
C LEU A 135 9.53 -11.90 -1.54
N ALA A 136 10.55 -11.22 -1.00
CA ALA A 136 11.33 -10.23 -1.73
C ALA A 136 12.02 -10.85 -2.96
N LYS A 137 12.61 -12.04 -2.83
CA LYS A 137 13.18 -12.79 -3.96
C LYS A 137 12.13 -13.14 -5.00
N GLN A 138 10.94 -13.59 -4.58
CA GLN A 138 9.84 -13.89 -5.49
C GLN A 138 9.39 -12.64 -6.26
N VAL A 139 9.20 -11.51 -5.57
CA VAL A 139 8.79 -10.23 -6.16
C VAL A 139 9.84 -9.73 -7.14
N SER A 140 11.12 -9.83 -6.79
CA SER A 140 12.24 -9.48 -7.66
C SER A 140 12.29 -10.34 -8.93
N ALA A 141 12.09 -11.66 -8.80
CA ALA A 141 12.04 -12.57 -9.95
C ALA A 141 10.86 -12.28 -10.91
N ALA A 142 9.87 -11.52 -10.47
CA ALA A 142 8.71 -11.10 -11.25
C ALA A 142 8.81 -9.65 -11.78
N GLY A 143 9.96 -8.98 -11.62
CA GLY A 143 10.23 -7.66 -12.19
C GLY A 143 9.85 -6.47 -11.30
N SER A 144 9.51 -6.71 -10.04
CA SER A 144 9.13 -5.68 -9.06
C SER A 144 10.11 -5.67 -7.88
N THR A 145 10.02 -4.68 -6.99
CA THR A 145 10.79 -4.64 -5.74
C THR A 145 9.86 -4.73 -4.53
N LEU A 146 10.24 -5.49 -3.51
CA LEU A 146 9.59 -5.45 -2.19
C LEU A 146 10.52 -4.75 -1.20
N ILE A 147 10.02 -3.71 -0.53
CA ILE A 147 10.75 -2.98 0.52
C ILE A 147 9.98 -3.08 1.82
N LEU A 148 10.61 -3.69 2.82
CA LEU A 148 10.19 -3.61 4.21
C LEU A 148 10.73 -2.30 4.81
N ALA A 149 9.85 -1.40 5.22
CA ALA A 149 10.22 -0.05 5.64
C ALA A 149 9.67 0.26 7.04
N ARG A 150 10.53 0.84 7.88
CA ARG A 150 10.21 1.24 9.26
C ARG A 150 9.49 2.59 9.36
N ASP A 151 9.60 3.40 8.31
CA ASP A 151 8.95 4.70 8.18
C ASP A 151 8.70 5.01 6.70
N SER A 152 7.94 6.08 6.44
CA SER A 152 7.59 6.47 5.07
C SER A 152 8.77 7.09 4.32
N LEU A 153 9.86 7.49 4.99
CA LEU A 153 11.01 8.11 4.34
C LEU A 153 11.77 7.08 3.51
N VAL A 154 11.93 5.85 3.99
CA VAL A 154 12.55 4.76 3.22
C VAL A 154 11.78 4.49 1.93
N MET A 155 10.45 4.41 2.02
CA MET A 155 9.58 4.22 0.84
C MET A 155 9.68 5.40 -0.13
N ALA A 156 9.68 6.62 0.41
CA ALA A 156 9.75 7.85 -0.38
C ALA A 156 11.09 8.00 -1.10
N GLN A 157 12.21 7.66 -0.45
CA GLN A 157 13.54 7.69 -1.06
C GLN A 157 13.60 6.78 -2.29
N HIS A 158 13.15 5.53 -2.15
CA HIS A 158 13.07 4.61 -3.29
C HIS A 158 12.14 5.16 -4.38
N ALA A 159 10.94 5.65 -4.02
CA ALA A 159 10.02 6.21 -5.00
C ALA A 159 10.60 7.42 -5.76
N ALA A 160 11.39 8.26 -5.09
CA ALA A 160 12.06 9.41 -5.72
C ALA A 160 13.22 8.97 -6.61
N GLU A 161 14.02 7.97 -6.21
CA GLU A 161 15.09 7.38 -7.03
C GLU A 161 14.55 6.77 -8.33
N GLN A 162 13.35 6.17 -8.28
CA GLN A 162 12.66 5.64 -9.45
C GLN A 162 11.90 6.71 -10.27
N GLY A 163 11.86 7.96 -9.79
CA GLY A 163 11.15 9.05 -10.47
C GLY A 163 9.63 8.96 -10.40
N TRP A 164 9.05 8.33 -9.38
CA TRP A 164 7.60 8.24 -9.19
C TRP A 164 7.03 9.39 -8.35
N ILE A 165 7.89 10.02 -7.54
CA ILE A 165 7.58 11.25 -6.81
C ILE A 165 8.69 12.27 -7.04
N ALA A 166 8.35 13.56 -6.88
CA ALA A 166 9.35 14.62 -6.97
C ALA A 166 10.31 14.59 -5.78
N ALA A 167 11.62 14.74 -6.03
CA ALA A 167 12.64 14.66 -4.99
C ALA A 167 12.53 15.78 -3.92
N ASP A 168 11.89 16.90 -4.26
CA ASP A 168 11.60 18.02 -3.36
C ASP A 168 10.49 17.71 -2.34
N SER A 169 9.79 16.58 -2.46
CA SER A 169 8.86 16.07 -1.44
C SER A 169 9.56 15.43 -0.25
N LEU A 170 10.80 14.95 -0.42
CA LEU A 170 11.55 14.23 0.61
C LEU A 170 11.79 15.03 1.90
N PRO A 171 12.15 16.33 1.87
CA PRO A 171 12.32 17.13 3.08
C PRO A 171 11.07 17.21 3.94
N ALA A 172 9.89 17.34 3.34
CA ALA A 172 8.62 17.39 4.06
C ALA A 172 8.27 16.04 4.72
N ILE A 173 8.48 14.94 4.00
CA ILE A 173 8.27 13.58 4.54
C ILE A 173 9.25 13.33 5.70
N LYS A 174 10.52 13.72 5.52
CA LYS A 174 11.55 13.62 6.56
C LYS A 174 11.17 14.40 7.81
N ALA A 175 10.67 15.62 7.66
CA ALA A 175 10.23 16.45 8.79
C ALA A 175 9.09 15.78 9.57
N GLU A 176 8.09 15.22 8.90
CA GLU A 176 6.98 14.50 9.56
C GLU A 176 7.45 13.22 10.27
N VAL A 177 8.40 12.47 9.69
CA VAL A 177 8.95 11.26 10.32
C VAL A 177 9.71 11.57 11.62
N PHE A 178 10.50 12.64 11.63
CA PHE A 178 11.37 13.00 12.77
C PHE A 178 10.77 14.07 13.70
N GLY A 179 9.59 14.60 13.39
CA GLY A 179 8.93 15.67 14.17
C GLY A 179 9.68 17.01 14.14
N LEU A 180 10.25 17.36 12.98
CA LEU A 180 11.04 18.58 12.75
C LEU A 180 10.21 19.74 12.18
#